data_AF-A0A6A3ABA0-F1
#
_entry.id   AF-A0A6A3ABA0-F1
#
_cell.length_a   1.000
_cell.length_b   1.000
_cell.length_c   1.000
_cell.angle_alpha   90.00
_cell.angle_beta   90.00
_cell.angle_gamma   90.00
#
_symmetry.space_group_name_H-M   'P 1'
#
loop_
_entity.id
_entity.type
_entity.pdbx_description
1 polymer ?
#
loop_
_entity_poly.entity_id
_entity_poly.type
_entity_poly.pdbx_seq_one_letter_code
_entity_poly.pdbx_strand_id
1 'polypeptide(L)' 'MGNESPGAYAADVTFVIAEKRHSLFRRDGDDMELNVDIPLVKALSGCSVPILLLGGETMDLEIDEIIGPIIKG' A
#
# COMPACT_ATOMS: atom_id res chain seq x y z
N MET A 1 -4.50 -13.87 28.36
CA MET A 1 -5.52 -14.36 29.31
C MET A 1 -6.37 -15.36 28.54
N GLY A 2 -6.50 -16.58 29.04
CA GLY A 2 -7.09 -17.69 28.29
C GLY A 2 -6.65 -19.02 28.89
N ASN A 3 -7.21 -19.36 30.04
CA ASN A 3 -7.13 -20.69 30.62
C ASN A 3 -8.54 -21.08 31.07
N GLU A 4 -8.95 -22.30 30.78
CA GLU A 4 -10.20 -22.86 31.26
C GLU A 4 -10.07 -23.24 32.74
N SER A 5 -11.14 -23.08 33.51
CA SER A 5 -11.23 -23.56 34.89
C SER A 5 -12.59 -24.21 35.10
N PRO A 6 -12.67 -25.42 35.71
CA PRO A 6 -13.94 -26.11 35.91
C PRO A 6 -14.94 -25.24 36.68
N GLY A 7 -16.12 -25.04 36.11
CA GLY A 7 -17.22 -24.26 36.73
C GLY A 7 -17.27 -22.77 36.35
N ALA A 8 -16.32 -22.27 35.55
CA ALA A 8 -16.35 -20.90 35.02
C ALA A 8 -16.81 -20.87 33.55
N TYR A 9 -17.48 -19.79 33.14
CA TYR A 9 -17.79 -19.55 31.73
C TYR A 9 -16.51 -19.34 30.92
N ALA A 10 -16.47 -19.87 29.70
CA ALA A 10 -15.34 -19.69 28.79
C ALA A 10 -15.08 -18.21 28.53
N ALA A 11 -13.80 -17.81 28.50
CA ALA A 11 -13.38 -16.45 28.18
C ALA A 11 -13.33 -16.23 26.66
N ASP A 12 -13.59 -14.99 26.23
CA ASP A 12 -13.47 -14.61 24.82
C ASP A 12 -12.01 -14.55 24.36
N VAL A 13 -11.79 -14.94 23.11
CA VAL A 13 -10.50 -14.77 22.41
C VAL A 13 -10.66 -13.68 21.36
N THR A 14 -10.04 -12.53 21.60
CA THR A 14 -10.05 -11.40 20.66
C THR A 14 -8.80 -11.42 19.79
N PHE A 15 -8.99 -11.41 18.47
CA PHE A 15 -7.91 -11.17 17.52
C PHE A 15 -7.97 -9.73 17.04
N VAL A 16 -6.80 -9.09 16.99
CA VAL A 16 -6.63 -7.77 16.37
C VAL A 16 -5.82 -7.98 15.10
N ILE A 17 -6.38 -7.54 13.98
CA ILE A 17 -5.65 -7.52 12.71
C ILE A 17 -4.75 -6.28 12.72
N ALA A 18 -3.45 -6.50 12.60
CA ALA A 18 -2.47 -5.45 12.45
C ALA A 18 -1.91 -5.50 11.02
N GLU A 19 -1.74 -4.33 10.42
CA GLU A 19 -1.09 -4.21 9.11
C GLU A 19 0.43 -4.33 9.28
N LYS A 20 1.04 -5.22 8.48
CA LYS A 20 2.49 -5.27 8.33
C LYS A 20 2.90 -4.34 7.19
N ARG A 21 3.93 -3.53 7.41
CA ARG A 21 4.52 -2.69 6.37
C ARG A 21 4.86 -3.51 5.11
N HIS A 22 4.34 -3.07 3.97
CA HIS A 22 4.69 -3.61 2.67
C HIS A 22 5.93 -2.90 2.10
N SER A 23 6.72 -3.58 1.28
CA SER A 23 7.96 -3.02 0.71
C SER A 23 7.69 -1.93 -0.33
N LEU A 24 6.59 -2.06 -1.08
CA LEU A 24 6.23 -1.16 -2.17
C LEU A 24 5.07 -0.22 -1.84
N PHE A 25 4.13 -0.67 -1.01
CA PHE A 25 2.85 0.00 -0.85
C PHE A 25 2.66 0.51 0.58
N ARG A 26 1.98 1.64 0.70
CA ARG A 26 1.43 2.14 1.95
C ARG A 26 -0.09 2.18 1.83
N ARG A 27 -0.80 1.68 2.83
CA ARG A 27 -2.25 1.84 2.91
C ARG A 27 -2.61 3.21 3.47
N ASP A 28 -3.58 3.88 2.87
CA ASP A 28 -4.24 5.06 3.42
C ASP A 28 -5.76 4.87 3.34
N GLY A 29 -6.39 4.45 4.45
CA GLY A 29 -7.81 4.08 4.45
C GLY A 29 -8.10 2.90 3.51
N ASP A 30 -8.85 3.16 2.45
CA ASP A 30 -9.18 2.18 1.39
C ASP A 30 -8.28 2.32 0.14
N ASP A 31 -7.35 3.27 0.16
CA ASP A 31 -6.43 3.54 -0.95
C ASP A 31 -5.05 2.91 -0.73
N MET A 32 -4.35 2.73 -1.85
CA MET A 32 -2.98 2.25 -1.90
C MET A 32 -2.07 3.29 -2.52
N GLU A 33 -1.01 3.65 -1.81
CA GLU A 33 0.01 4.57 -2.30
C GLU A 33 1.28 3.83 -2.69
N LEU A 34 1.86 4.23 -3.83
CA LEU A 34 3.16 3.79 -4.32
C LEU A 34 4.00 5.03 -4.66
N ASN A 35 5.24 5.06 -4.17
CA ASN A 35 6.20 6.08 -4.57
C ASN A 35 7.07 5.55 -5.71
N VAL A 36 7.10 6.28 -6.82
CA VAL A 36 7.92 5.95 -7.99
C VAL A 36 8.86 7.11 -8.29
N ASP A 37 10.16 6.84 -8.27
CA ASP A 37 11.15 7.81 -8.71
C ASP A 37 11.21 7.83 -10.24
N ILE A 38 10.97 9.01 -10.82
CA ILE A 38 11.02 9.23 -12.26
C ILE A 38 12.09 10.26 -12.62
N PRO A 39 12.87 10.03 -13.70
CA PRO A 39 13.76 11.06 -14.24
C PRO A 39 12.99 12.29 -14.74
N LEU A 40 13.56 13.48 -14.60
CA LEU A 40 12.95 14.72 -15.09
C LEU A 40 12.58 14.65 -16.58
N VAL A 41 13.43 14.05 -17.42
CA VAL A 41 13.12 13.89 -18.84
C VAL A 41 11.80 13.14 -19.06
N LYS A 42 11.57 12.05 -18.32
CA LYS A 42 10.33 11.27 -18.38
C LYS A 42 9.13 12.06 -17.84
N ALA A 43 9.32 12.85 -16.79
CA ALA A 43 8.29 13.72 -16.26
C ALA A 43 7.84 14.80 -17.28
N LEU A 44 8.73 15.24 -18.16
CA LEU A 44 8.46 16.29 -19.16
C LEU A 44 8.05 15.75 -20.54
N SER A 45 8.44 14.53 -20.88
CA SER A 45 8.19 13.92 -22.20
C SER A 45 7.11 12.85 -22.23
N GLY A 46 6.48 12.58 -21.07
CA GLY A 46 5.60 11.43 -20.87
C GLY A 46 6.38 10.14 -20.53
N CYS A 47 5.71 9.21 -19.86
CA CYS A 47 6.28 7.92 -19.49
C CYS A 47 5.23 6.81 -19.35
N SER A 48 5.69 5.57 -19.50
CA SER A 48 4.99 4.39 -19.02
C SER A 48 5.71 3.83 -17.81
N VAL A 49 4.97 3.53 -16.74
CA VAL A 49 5.47 3.01 -15.47
C VAL A 49 4.84 1.65 -15.21
N PRO A 50 5.61 0.54 -15.23
CA PRO A 50 5.11 -0.77 -14.84
C PRO A 50 4.93 -0.84 -13.32
N ILE A 51 3.73 -1.19 -12.88
CA ILE A 51 3.35 -1.30 -11.47
C ILE A 51 3.05 -2.77 -11.16
N LEU A 52 3.77 -3.35 -10.20
CA LEU A 52 3.47 -4.67 -9.66
C LEU A 52 2.35 -4.55 -8.62
N LEU A 53 1.15 -5.02 -8.96
CA LEU A 53 -0.01 -5.01 -8.08
C LEU A 53 0.12 -6.06 -6.96
N LEU A 54 -0.68 -5.95 -5.90
CA LEU A 54 -0.69 -6.92 -4.79
C LEU A 54 -1.00 -8.35 -5.23
N GLY A 55 -1.76 -8.52 -6.31
CA GLY A 55 -2.07 -9.82 -6.91
C GLY A 55 -0.90 -10.47 -7.66
N GLY A 56 0.22 -9.76 -7.82
CA GLY A 56 1.39 -10.22 -8.58
C GLY A 56 1.31 -9.93 -10.08
N GLU A 57 0.18 -9.44 -10.58
CA GLU A 57 0.05 -8.95 -11.95
C GLU A 57 0.75 -7.60 -12.12
N THR A 58 1.22 -7.32 -13.34
CA THR A 58 1.80 -6.02 -13.70
C THR A 58 0.79 -5.22 -14.50
N MET A 59 0.61 -3.96 -14.13
CA MET A 59 -0.16 -2.98 -14.88
C MET A 59 0.78 -1.88 -15.39
N ASP A 60 0.71 -1.55 -16.67
CA ASP A 60 1.44 -0.43 -17.24
C ASP A 60 0.60 0.85 -17.12
N LEU A 61 1.10 1.82 -16.36
CA LEU A 61 0.49 3.14 -16.22
C LEU A 61 1.10 4.09 -17.26
N GLU A 62 0.31 4.49 -18.25
CA GLU A 62 0.70 5.48 -19.25
C GLU A 62 0.36 6.91 -18.77
N ILE A 63 1.34 7.81 -18.87
CA ILE A 63 1.23 9.20 -18.48
C ILE A 63 1.76 10.07 -19.63
N ASP A 64 0.83 10.77 -20.28
CA ASP A 64 1.14 11.66 -21.41
C ASP A 64 1.20 13.15 -21.02
N GLU A 65 0.91 13.48 -19.77
CA GLU A 65 0.95 14.84 -19.24
C GLU A 65 2.26 15.15 -18.49
N ILE A 66 2.56 16.44 -18.36
CA ILE A 66 3.71 16.90 -17.57
C ILE A 66 3.48 16.62 -16.09
N ILE A 67 4.38 15.86 -15.47
CA ILE A 67 4.33 15.56 -14.03
C ILE A 67 5.01 16.69 -13.27
N GLY A 68 4.22 17.43 -12.48
CA GLY A 68 4.69 18.53 -11.65
C GLY A 68 5.30 18.07 -10.32
N PRO A 69 6.19 18.87 -9.70
CA PRO A 69 6.70 18.58 -8.37
C PRO A 69 5.59 18.73 -7.32
N ILE A 70 5.53 17.78 -6.39
CA ILE A 70 4.69 17.91 -5.20
C ILE A 70 5.48 18.75 -4.18
N ILE A 71 5.26 20.07 -4.17
CA ILE A 71 5.85 20.95 -3.15
C ILE A 71 5.07 20.71 -1.85
N LYS A 72 5.60 19.87 -0.95
CA LYS A 72 5.13 19.82 0.43
C LYS A 72 5.82 20.95 1.20
N GLY A 73 5.07 22.03 1.45
CA GLY A 73 5.48 23.12 2.33
C GLY A 73 5.50 22.72 3.80
#